data_AF-A0A7W4HKY5-F1
#
_entry.id   AF-A0A7W4HKY5-F1
#
_cell.length_a   1.000
_cell.length_b   1.000
_cell.length_c   1.000
_cell.angle_alpha   90.00
_cell.angle_beta   90.00
_cell.angle_gamma   90.00
#
_symmetry.space_group_name_H-M   'P 1'
#
loop_
_entity.id
_entity.type
_entity.pdbx_description
1 polymer ?
#
loop_
_entity_poly.entity_id
_entity_poly.type
_entity_poly.pdbx_seq_one_letter_code
_entity_poly.pdbx_strand_id
1 'polypeptide(L)'
;MKDTIKRLLIISFFGLFTGYLLYTLILGKPIVTTEYANLNYLFYGIFILFTLYIAVYYGIYPKHIKFSRAILFVIGLAAIILGKTMLANNGLEGIYFGDIACVFGVVTLILGPTGLLFTKNIKKQKEEKDLEIIEV
;
A
#
# COMPACT_ATOMS: atom_id res chain seq x y z
N MET A 1 6.18 14.66 17.20
CA MET A 1 4.70 14.55 17.27
C MET A 1 4.05 14.38 15.90
N LYS A 2 4.06 15.37 14.99
CA LYS A 2 3.42 15.23 13.66
C LYS A 2 3.90 14.02 12.85
N ASP A 3 5.20 13.73 12.86
CA ASP A 3 5.76 12.55 12.15
C ASP A 3 5.39 11.22 12.82
N THR A 4 5.32 11.18 14.15
CA THR A 4 4.89 9.99 14.90
C THR A 4 3.43 9.64 14.61
N ILE A 5 2.55 10.64 14.58
CA ILE A 5 1.12 10.46 14.28
C ILE A 5 0.94 9.96 12.83
N LYS A 6 1.66 10.55 11.87
CA LYS A 6 1.65 10.08 10.48
C LYS A 6 2.07 8.62 10.36
N ARG A 7 3.17 8.25 11.02
CA ARG A 7 3.67 6.86 11.03
C ARG A 7 2.67 5.90 11.65
N LEU A 8 2.04 6.28 12.77
CA LEU A 8 0.98 5.49 13.39
C LEU A 8 -0.21 5.33 12.44
N LEU A 9 -0.66 6.38 11.76
CA LEU A 9 -1.74 6.29 10.78
C LEU A 9 -1.41 5.35 9.62
N ILE A 10 -0.17 5.41 9.10
CA ILE A 10 0.30 4.50 8.05
C ILE A 10 0.31 3.06 8.56
N ILE A 11 0.92 2.81 9.71
CA ILE A 11 0.99 1.45 10.27
C ILE A 11 -0.41 0.92 10.54
N SER A 12 -1.30 1.71 11.12
CA SER A 12 -2.67 1.29 11.40
C SER A 12 -3.43 1.01 10.12
N PHE A 13 -3.42 1.91 9.14
CA PHE A 13 -4.19 1.72 7.90
C PHE A 13 -3.66 0.54 7.07
N PHE A 14 -2.37 0.53 6.76
CA PHE A 14 -1.76 -0.52 5.93
C PHE A 14 -1.64 -1.85 6.68
N GLY A 15 -1.40 -1.80 7.99
CA GLY A 15 -1.38 -2.99 8.85
C GLY A 15 -2.75 -3.62 9.03
N LEU A 16 -3.81 -2.83 9.24
CA LEU A 16 -5.18 -3.36 9.28
C LEU A 16 -5.57 -3.99 7.95
N PHE A 17 -5.22 -3.37 6.83
CA PHE A 17 -5.51 -3.94 5.51
C PHE A 17 -4.72 -5.24 5.26
N THR A 18 -3.45 -5.30 5.69
CA THR A 18 -2.65 -6.55 5.67
C THR A 18 -3.29 -7.64 6.54
N GLY A 19 -3.71 -7.28 7.76
CA GLY A 19 -4.36 -8.20 8.69
C GLY A 19 -5.67 -8.74 8.13
N TYR A 20 -6.46 -7.90 7.46
CA TYR A 20 -7.67 -8.32 6.75
C TYR A 20 -7.35 -9.34 5.65
N LEU A 21 -6.34 -9.07 4.81
CA LEU A 21 -5.89 -10.01 3.77
C LEU A 21 -5.44 -11.35 4.34
N LEU A 22 -4.66 -11.35 5.43
CA LEU A 22 -4.23 -12.59 6.09
C LEU A 22 -5.39 -13.35 6.70
N TYR A 23 -6.31 -12.65 7.36
CA TYR A 23 -7.51 -13.24 7.94
C TYR A 23 -8.36 -13.95 6.88
N THR A 24 -8.61 -13.31 5.75
CA THR A 24 -9.43 -13.91 4.69
C THR A 24 -8.70 -15.00 3.93
N LEU A 25 -7.36 -14.93 3.83
CA LEU A 25 -6.53 -16.00 3.30
C LEU A 25 -6.64 -17.26 4.18
N ILE A 26 -6.58 -17.12 5.51
CA ILE A 26 -6.73 -18.22 6.46
C ILE A 26 -8.12 -18.86 6.34
N LEU A 27 -9.16 -18.07 6.11
CA LEU A 27 -10.52 -18.56 5.88
C LEU A 27 -10.75 -19.12 4.47
N GLY A 28 -9.75 -19.07 3.58
CA GLY A 28 -9.86 -19.55 2.20
C GLY A 28 -10.85 -18.76 1.33
N LYS A 29 -11.18 -17.51 1.70
CA LYS A 29 -12.13 -16.70 0.93
C LYS A 29 -11.49 -16.21 -0.37
N PRO A 30 -12.18 -16.31 -1.53
CA PRO A 30 -11.70 -15.74 -2.77
C PRO A 30 -11.74 -14.20 -2.71
N ILE A 31 -10.68 -13.57 -3.20
CA ILE A 31 -10.56 -12.11 -3.31
C ILE A 31 -10.76 -11.62 -4.75
N VAL A 32 -10.68 -12.52 -5.72
CA VAL A 32 -10.88 -12.27 -7.14
C VAL A 32 -12.24 -12.83 -7.59
N THR A 33 -12.77 -12.30 -8.70
CA THR A 33 -13.96 -12.86 -9.33
C THR A 33 -13.69 -14.29 -9.84
N THR A 34 -14.76 -15.04 -10.07
CA THR A 34 -14.71 -16.46 -10.49
C THR A 34 -13.89 -16.68 -11.76
N GLU A 35 -13.90 -15.70 -12.68
CA GLU A 35 -13.13 -15.69 -13.93
C GLU A 35 -11.61 -15.74 -13.72
N TYR A 36 -11.12 -15.24 -12.58
CA TYR A 36 -9.69 -15.18 -12.24
C TYR A 36 -9.33 -16.05 -11.03
N ALA A 37 -10.17 -17.04 -10.68
CA ALA A 37 -9.99 -17.86 -9.48
C ALA A 37 -8.60 -18.55 -9.39
N ASN A 38 -8.00 -18.90 -10.54
CA ASN A 38 -6.65 -19.47 -10.63
C ASN A 38 -5.55 -18.50 -10.14
N LEU A 39 -5.80 -17.19 -10.16
CA LEU A 39 -4.87 -16.15 -9.72
C LEU A 39 -5.09 -15.71 -8.27
N ASN A 40 -6.06 -16.28 -7.55
CA ASN A 40 -6.46 -15.82 -6.22
C ASN A 40 -5.28 -15.69 -5.23
N TYR A 41 -4.45 -16.73 -5.12
CA TYR A 41 -3.29 -16.73 -4.21
C TYR A 41 -2.18 -15.77 -4.66
N LEU A 42 -2.02 -15.56 -5.97
CA LEU A 42 -1.08 -14.58 -6.52
C LEU A 42 -1.49 -13.18 -6.07
N PHE A 43 -2.78 -12.83 -6.21
CA PHE A 43 -3.31 -11.54 -5.78
C PHE A 43 -3.14 -11.34 -4.28
N TYR A 44 -3.38 -12.37 -3.46
CA TYR A 44 -3.12 -12.31 -2.02
C TYR A 44 -1.66 -11.97 -1.74
N GLY A 45 -0.73 -12.71 -2.36
CA GLY A 45 0.71 -12.48 -2.19
C GLY A 45 1.13 -11.06 -2.57
N ILE A 46 0.65 -10.56 -3.71
CA ILE A 46 0.96 -9.22 -4.22
C ILE A 46 0.44 -8.14 -3.25
N PHE A 47 -0.84 -8.21 -2.85
CA PHE A 47 -1.42 -7.22 -1.96
C PHE A 47 -0.77 -7.24 -0.57
N ILE A 48 -0.49 -8.43 -0.01
CA ILE A 48 0.22 -8.56 1.29
C ILE A 48 1.63 -7.97 1.19
N LEU A 49 2.39 -8.29 0.14
CA LEU A 49 3.75 -7.75 -0.06
C LEU A 49 3.74 -6.23 -0.17
N PHE A 50 2.83 -5.64 -0.96
CA PHE A 50 2.78 -4.20 -1.12
C PHE A 50 2.32 -3.47 0.14
N THR A 51 1.32 -4.00 0.84
CA THR A 51 0.83 -3.39 2.08
C THR A 51 1.87 -3.44 3.19
N LEU A 52 2.58 -4.57 3.33
CA LEU A 52 3.72 -4.70 4.25
C LEU A 52 4.88 -3.78 3.86
N TYR A 53 5.22 -3.71 2.57
CA TYR A 53 6.26 -2.79 2.08
C TYR A 53 5.95 -1.35 2.52
N ILE A 54 4.70 -0.89 2.34
CA ILE A 54 4.33 0.47 2.73
C ILE A 54 4.36 0.64 4.26
N ALA A 55 3.79 -0.30 5.01
CA ALA A 55 3.76 -0.24 6.48
C ALA A 55 5.18 -0.22 7.09
N VAL A 56 6.09 -1.04 6.57
CA VAL A 56 7.47 -1.15 7.07
C VAL A 56 8.29 0.08 6.67
N TYR A 57 8.39 0.41 5.38
CA TYR A 57 9.34 1.42 4.90
C TYR A 57 8.87 2.86 5.09
N TYR A 58 7.58 3.10 5.34
CA TYR A 58 7.03 4.44 5.57
C TYR A 58 6.44 4.61 6.98
N GLY A 59 6.12 3.51 7.66
CA GLY A 59 5.61 3.51 9.02
C GLY A 59 6.68 3.14 10.06
N ILE A 60 7.12 1.88 10.07
CA ILE A 60 7.97 1.31 11.13
C ILE A 60 9.39 1.84 11.05
N TYR A 61 10.04 1.69 9.90
CA TYR A 61 11.43 2.08 9.67
C TYR A 61 11.51 3.02 8.46
N PRO A 62 11.16 4.32 8.63
CA PRO A 62 11.09 5.28 7.54
C PRO A 62 12.44 5.43 6.85
N LYS A 63 12.55 4.93 5.61
CA LYS A 63 13.78 4.97 4.79
C LYS A 63 13.52 5.68 3.47
N HIS A 64 14.48 6.50 3.02
CA HIS A 64 14.39 7.10 1.69
C HIS A 64 14.57 6.02 0.60
N ILE A 65 13.59 5.93 -0.31
CA ILE A 65 13.63 5.05 -1.48
C ILE A 65 13.53 5.90 -2.75
N LYS A 66 14.49 5.71 -3.67
CA LYS A 66 14.52 6.39 -4.98
C LYS A 66 13.26 5.99 -5.76
N PHE A 67 12.61 6.97 -6.40
CA PHE A 67 11.32 6.79 -7.09
C PHE A 67 10.14 6.33 -6.24
N SER A 68 10.22 6.39 -4.90
CA SER A 68 9.11 6.04 -3.99
C SER A 68 7.76 6.62 -4.40
N ARG A 69 7.72 7.90 -4.79
CA ARG A 69 6.49 8.57 -5.23
C ARG A 69 5.87 7.93 -6.46
N ALA A 70 6.70 7.58 -7.46
CA ALA A 70 6.24 6.94 -8.69
C ALA A 70 5.78 5.50 -8.42
N ILE A 71 6.50 4.75 -7.58
CA ILE A 71 6.12 3.39 -7.19
C ILE A 71 4.76 3.40 -6.49
N LEU A 72 4.57 4.27 -5.50
CA LEU A 72 3.28 4.39 -4.80
C LEU A 72 2.16 4.84 -5.73
N PHE A 73 2.46 5.73 -6.69
CA PHE A 73 1.50 6.14 -7.70
C PHE A 73 1.03 4.96 -8.56
N VAL A 74 1.97 4.18 -9.08
CA VAL A 74 1.67 2.99 -9.90
C VAL A 74 0.90 1.95 -9.09
N ILE A 75 1.31 1.67 -7.85
CA ILE A 75 0.61 0.74 -6.95
C ILE A 75 -0.82 1.21 -6.71
N GLY A 76 -1.02 2.50 -6.42
CA GLY A 76 -2.35 3.05 -6.16
C GLY A 76 -3.27 2.95 -7.37
N LEU A 77 -2.75 3.28 -8.56
CA LEU A 77 -3.50 3.21 -9.81
C LEU A 77 -3.84 1.77 -10.19
N ALA A 78 -2.87 0.84 -10.06
CA ALA A 78 -3.09 -0.58 -10.27
C ALA A 78 -4.15 -1.14 -9.31
N ALA A 79 -4.11 -0.77 -8.03
CA ALA A 79 -5.08 -1.23 -7.04
C ALA A 79 -6.52 -0.77 -7.38
N ILE A 80 -6.70 0.44 -7.91
CA ILE A 80 -8.02 0.93 -8.36
C ILE A 80 -8.50 0.14 -9.58
N ILE A 81 -7.64 -0.04 -10.58
CA ILE A 81 -8.02 -0.77 -11.80
C ILE A 81 -8.41 -2.20 -11.44
N LEU A 82 -7.53 -2.92 -10.73
CA LEU A 82 -7.77 -4.29 -10.30
C LEU A 82 -9.00 -4.39 -9.38
N GLY A 83 -9.20 -3.40 -8.51
CA GLY A 83 -10.37 -3.28 -7.65
C GLY A 83 -11.69 -3.20 -8.40
N LYS A 84 -11.71 -2.56 -9.57
CA LYS A 84 -12.91 -2.46 -10.41
C LYS A 84 -13.08 -3.59 -11.41
N THR A 85 -12.01 -4.27 -11.81
CA THR A 85 -12.06 -5.23 -12.93
C THR A 85 -11.92 -6.69 -12.51
N MET A 86 -11.16 -6.99 -11.45
CA MET A 86 -10.75 -8.36 -11.13
C MET A 86 -11.07 -8.80 -9.70
N LEU A 87 -11.19 -7.86 -8.76
CA LEU A 87 -11.46 -8.19 -7.36
C LEU A 87 -12.95 -8.39 -7.09
N ALA A 88 -13.26 -9.35 -6.23
CA ALA A 88 -14.61 -9.73 -5.89
C ALA A 88 -15.25 -8.73 -4.91
N ASN A 89 -16.49 -8.37 -5.20
CA ASN A 89 -17.42 -7.73 -4.27
C ASN A 89 -18.68 -8.62 -4.21
N ASN A 90 -18.87 -9.32 -3.11
CA ASN A 90 -20.08 -10.08 -2.81
C ASN A 90 -20.67 -9.64 -1.47
N GLY A 91 -21.68 -8.75 -1.54
CA GLY A 91 -22.34 -8.20 -0.36
C GLY A 91 -23.10 -9.24 0.48
N LEU A 92 -23.49 -10.37 -0.11
CA LEU A 92 -24.16 -11.46 0.63
C LEU A 92 -23.20 -12.22 1.55
N GLU A 93 -21.93 -12.27 1.19
CA GLU A 93 -20.88 -12.95 1.96
C GLU A 93 -19.99 -11.98 2.76
N GLY A 94 -20.34 -10.70 2.75
CA GLY A 94 -19.59 -9.61 3.38
C GLY A 94 -18.21 -9.39 2.73
N ILE A 95 -18.06 -9.73 1.45
CA ILE A 95 -16.81 -9.64 0.70
C ILE A 95 -16.84 -8.35 -0.10
N TYR A 96 -15.91 -7.43 0.16
CA TYR A 96 -15.85 -6.11 -0.52
C TYR A 96 -14.42 -5.79 -0.98
N PHE A 97 -13.67 -6.77 -1.47
CA PHE A 97 -12.25 -6.59 -1.80
C PHE A 97 -12.02 -5.57 -2.90
N GLY A 98 -12.88 -5.52 -3.91
CA GLY A 98 -12.79 -4.54 -4.98
C GLY A 98 -12.90 -3.11 -4.46
N ASP A 99 -13.89 -2.86 -3.59
CA ASP A 99 -14.09 -1.53 -3.02
C ASP A 99 -12.98 -1.16 -2.03
N ILE A 100 -12.56 -2.10 -1.17
CA ILE A 100 -11.47 -1.87 -0.22
C ILE A 100 -10.15 -1.61 -0.97
N ALA A 101 -9.84 -2.35 -2.03
CA ALA A 101 -8.66 -2.13 -2.86
C ALA A 101 -8.71 -0.77 -3.59
N CYS A 102 -9.88 -0.32 -4.02
CA CYS A 102 -10.05 1.03 -4.56
C CYS A 102 -9.75 2.10 -3.52
N VAL A 103 -10.27 1.97 -2.29
CA VAL A 103 -10.00 2.90 -1.18
C VAL A 103 -8.50 2.92 -0.87
N PHE A 104 -7.89 1.74 -0.76
CA PHE A 104 -6.44 1.58 -0.60
C PHE A 104 -5.67 2.30 -1.71
N GLY A 105 -6.08 2.11 -2.96
CA GLY A 105 -5.45 2.72 -4.11
C GLY A 105 -5.53 4.24 -4.09
N VAL A 106 -6.72 4.80 -3.79
CA VAL A 106 -6.93 6.26 -3.66
C VAL A 106 -6.08 6.84 -2.54
N VAL A 107 -6.06 6.20 -1.36
CA VAL A 107 -5.23 6.64 -0.23
C VAL A 107 -3.76 6.63 -0.62
N THR A 108 -3.30 5.59 -1.31
CA THR A 108 -1.91 5.49 -1.79
C THR A 108 -1.59 6.58 -2.82
N LEU A 109 -2.51 6.87 -3.75
CA LEU A 109 -2.39 7.93 -4.75
C LEU A 109 -2.37 9.34 -4.15
N ILE A 110 -3.02 9.57 -3.02
CA ILE A 110 -2.96 10.85 -2.31
C ILE A 110 -1.63 10.93 -1.55
N LEU A 111 -1.28 9.89 -0.81
CA LEU A 111 -0.16 9.90 0.12
C LEU A 111 1.22 9.86 -0.56
N GLY A 112 1.35 9.17 -1.70
CA GLY A 112 2.60 9.03 -2.45
C GLY A 112 3.12 10.34 -3.05
N PRO A 113 2.39 11.00 -3.97
CA PRO A 113 2.80 12.23 -4.65
C PRO A 113 2.93 13.43 -3.71
N THR A 114 2.00 13.58 -2.76
CA THR A 114 2.03 14.68 -1.76
C THR A 114 3.21 14.56 -0.81
N GLY A 115 3.84 13.39 -0.74
CA GLY A 115 4.93 13.13 0.17
C GLY A 115 4.53 13.22 1.64
N LEU A 116 3.23 13.08 1.94
CA LEU A 116 2.69 13.04 3.29
C LEU A 116 3.30 11.89 4.11
N LEU A 117 3.72 10.82 3.42
CA LEU A 117 4.42 9.65 3.98
C LEU A 117 5.88 9.94 4.37
N PHE A 118 6.50 10.98 3.83
CA PHE A 118 7.90 11.29 4.12
C PHE A 118 8.01 12.09 5.42
N THR A 119 8.64 11.50 6.42
CA THR A 119 9.02 12.19 7.66
C THR A 119 10.11 13.23 7.39
N LYS A 120 10.31 14.16 8.34
CA LYS A 120 11.40 15.14 8.26
C LYS A 120 12.77 14.47 8.11
N ASN A 121 12.97 13.30 8.73
CA ASN A 121 14.20 12.53 8.61
C ASN A 121 14.42 11.98 7.19
N ILE A 122 13.37 11.50 6.51
CA ILE A 122 13.50 11.06 5.11
C ILE A 122 13.82 12.24 4.18
N LYS A 123 13.26 13.42 4.46
CA LYS A 123 13.57 14.64 3.71
C LYS A 123 15.04 15.06 3.88
N LYS A 124 15.55 15.06 5.11
CA LYS A 124 16.97 15.33 5.40
C LYS A 124 17.91 14.32 4.74
N GLN A 125 17.61 13.02 4.81
CA GLN A 125 18.40 11.99 4.13
C GLN A 125 18.44 12.17 2.61
N LYS A 126 17.38 12.73 2.01
CA LYS A 126 17.37 13.07 0.60
C LYS A 126 18.27 14.27 0.32
N GLU A 127 18.16 15.33 1.10
CA GLU A 127 19.00 16.54 0.98
C GLU A 127 20.49 16.22 1.13
N GLU A 128 20.87 15.39 2.11
CA GLU A 128 22.25 14.95 2.33
C GLU A 128 22.78 14.14 1.13
N LYS A 129 21.98 13.21 0.58
CA LYS A 129 22.36 12.46 -0.63
C LYS A 129 22.48 13.32 -1.88
N ASP A 130 21.64 14.34 -2.02
CA ASP A 130 21.68 15.25 -3.15
C ASP A 130 22.92 16.17 -3.05
N LEU A 131 23.36 16.53 -1.84
CA LEU A 131 24.60 17.29 -1.59
C LEU A 131 25.87 16.46 -1.88
N GLU A 132 25.92 15.19 -1.47
CA GLU A 132 27.04 14.28 -1.79
C GLU A 132 27.28 14.13 -3.31
N ILE A 133 26.26 14.33 -4.14
CA ILE A 133 26.39 14.25 -5.61
C ILE A 133 26.98 15.53 -6.21
N ILE A 134 26.89 16.67 -5.52
CA ILE A 134 27.36 17.98 -6.00
C ILE A 134 28.83 18.22 -5.63
N GLU A 135 29.34 17.58 -4.57
CA GLU A 135 30.73 17.70 -4.12
C GLU A 135 31.73 16.78 -4.88
N VAL A 136 31.27 15.98 -5.85
CA VAL A 136 32.08 15.10 -6.71
C VAL A 136 32.26 15.73 -8.10
#